data_AF-A0A838K1Q9-F1
#
_entry.id   AF-A0A838K1Q9-F1
#
_cell.length_a   1.000
_cell.length_b   1.000
_cell.length_c   1.000
_cell.angle_alpha   90.00
_cell.angle_beta   90.00
_cell.angle_gamma   90.00
#
_symmetry.space_group_name_H-M   'P 1'
#
loop_
_entity.id
_entity.type
_entity.pdbx_description
1 polymer ?
#
loop_
_entity_poly.entity_id
_entity_poly.type
_entity_poly.pdbx_seq_one_letter_code
_entity_poly.pdbx_strand_id
1 'polypeptide(L)'
;EAFELTRAVNAGCGFSCTVHANSARDALNALVNAAIMAGENVQEPIVRKVFASAIDLVVHCDLEDANRADPAHGLRRQVMEIIAVVPSLHDDFSTEPIFARERIGGPLEWTGILPPTADHIERALPRELTVRGLLESRSWPR
;
A
#
# COMPACT_ATOMS: atom_id res chain seq x y z
N GLU A 1 -2.67 -12.21 14.79
CA GLU A 1 -2.04 -12.57 13.49
C GLU A 1 -0.99 -11.57 13.03
N ALA A 2 -1.19 -10.26 13.17
CA ALA A 2 -0.22 -9.26 12.71
C ALA A 2 1.20 -9.44 13.28
N PHE A 3 1.35 -9.92 14.52
CA PHE A 3 2.67 -10.27 15.06
C PHE A 3 3.35 -11.42 14.29
N GLU A 4 2.61 -12.45 13.88
CA GLU A 4 3.17 -13.57 13.10
C GLU A 4 3.62 -13.12 11.69
N LEU A 5 3.04 -12.05 11.13
CA LEU A 5 3.57 -11.44 9.92
C LEU A 5 5.00 -10.94 10.10
N THR A 6 5.33 -10.35 11.26
CA THR A 6 6.71 -9.93 11.55
C THR A 6 7.69 -11.11 11.59
N ARG A 7 7.23 -12.28 12.04
CA ARG A 7 8.04 -13.51 12.04
C ARG A 7 8.22 -14.07 10.64
N ALA A 8 7.17 -14.09 9.82
CA ALA A 8 7.23 -14.52 8.43
C ALA A 8 8.18 -13.65 7.59
N VAL A 9 8.11 -12.34 7.78
CA VAL A 9 9.03 -11.37 7.15
C VAL A 9 10.48 -11.67 7.49
N ASN A 10 10.80 -11.89 8.78
CA ASN A 10 12.16 -12.20 9.21
C ASN A 10 12.67 -13.56 8.69
N ALA A 11 11.77 -14.46 8.27
CA ALA A 11 12.12 -15.71 7.60
C ALA A 11 12.35 -15.55 6.09
N GLY A 12 12.23 -14.33 5.54
CA GLY A 12 12.41 -14.03 4.11
C GLY A 12 11.17 -14.27 3.26
N CYS A 13 9.99 -14.48 3.87
CA CYS A 13 8.75 -14.67 3.14
C CYS A 13 8.15 -13.31 2.72
N GLY A 14 7.74 -13.20 1.46
CA GLY A 14 6.85 -12.13 1.02
C GLY A 14 5.46 -12.30 1.64
N PHE A 15 4.76 -11.18 1.87
CA PHE A 15 3.40 -11.22 2.41
C PHE A 15 2.49 -10.17 1.75
N SER A 16 1.20 -10.39 1.89
CA SER A 16 0.16 -9.41 1.62
C SER A 16 -0.93 -9.56 2.67
N CYS A 17 -1.50 -8.45 3.12
CA CYS A 17 -2.60 -8.45 4.08
C CYS A 17 -3.52 -7.26 3.84
N THR A 18 -4.72 -7.33 4.40
CA THR A 18 -5.70 -6.23 4.38
C THR A 18 -5.88 -5.69 5.79
N VAL A 19 -5.97 -4.38 5.94
CA VAL A 19 -6.23 -3.70 7.23
C VAL A 19 -7.30 -2.64 7.00
N HIS A 20 -8.23 -2.52 7.94
CA HIS A 20 -9.20 -1.43 7.93
C HIS A 20 -8.52 -0.14 8.41
N ALA A 21 -8.51 0.87 7.55
CA ALA A 21 -7.93 2.18 7.81
C ALA A 21 -8.57 3.24 6.92
N ASN A 22 -8.46 4.51 7.32
CA ASN A 22 -9.02 5.65 6.58
C ASN A 22 -8.03 6.28 5.59
N SER A 23 -6.79 5.80 5.59
CA SER A 23 -5.73 6.20 4.67
C SER A 23 -4.66 5.12 4.60
N ALA A 24 -3.78 5.20 3.62
CA ALA A 24 -2.64 4.29 3.53
C ALA A 24 -1.68 4.43 4.73
N ARG A 25 -1.48 5.66 5.22
CA ARG A 25 -0.65 5.93 6.41
C ARG A 25 -1.29 5.36 7.69
N ASP A 26 -2.60 5.52 7.84
CA ASP A 26 -3.32 4.93 8.99
C ASP A 26 -3.24 3.40 8.96
N ALA A 27 -3.23 2.77 7.79
CA ALA A 27 -3.08 1.32 7.66
C ALA A 27 -1.75 0.83 8.22
N LEU A 28 -0.65 1.54 7.94
CA LEU A 28 0.67 1.21 8.49
C LEU A 28 0.68 1.30 10.03
N ASN A 29 0.11 2.37 10.59
CA ASN A 29 0.01 2.53 12.03
C ASN A 29 -0.91 1.49 12.68
N ALA A 30 -2.05 1.19 12.05
CA ALA A 30 -2.98 0.18 12.52
C ALA A 30 -2.34 -1.21 12.52
N LEU A 31 -1.50 -1.54 11.52
CA LEU A 31 -0.78 -2.80 11.45
C LEU A 31 0.26 -2.93 12.58
N VAL A 32 1.00 -1.86 12.87
CA VAL A 32 1.94 -1.79 14.02
C VAL A 32 1.18 -2.02 15.33
N ASN A 33 0.08 -1.29 15.54
CA ASN A 33 -0.75 -1.42 16.74
C ASN A 33 -1.30 -2.85 16.88
N ALA A 34 -1.83 -3.43 15.80
CA ALA A 34 -2.33 -4.79 15.80
C ALA A 34 -1.25 -5.82 16.13
N ALA A 35 -0.02 -5.62 15.68
CA ALA A 35 1.09 -6.53 15.98
C ALA A 35 1.53 -6.43 17.44
N ILE A 36 1.59 -5.22 18.01
CA ILE A 36 1.98 -5.04 19.43
C ILE A 36 0.90 -5.58 20.36
N MET A 37 -0.39 -5.39 20.03
CA MET A 37 -1.49 -5.98 20.79
C MET A 37 -1.50 -7.52 20.74
N ALA A 38 -0.95 -8.10 19.67
CA ALA A 38 -0.91 -9.55 19.47
C ALA A 38 0.36 -10.22 20.03
N GLY A 39 1.41 -9.47 20.34
CA GLY A 39 2.69 -9.99 20.83
C GLY A 39 2.91 -9.65 22.31
N GLU A 40 3.35 -10.63 23.11
CA GLU A 40 3.78 -10.36 24.48
C GLU A 40 5.17 -9.72 24.46
N ASN A 41 5.28 -8.46 24.93
CA ASN A 41 6.54 -7.76 25.23
C ASN A 41 7.42 -7.32 24.05
N VAL A 42 6.85 -6.90 22.91
CA VAL A 42 7.64 -6.29 21.82
C VAL A 42 7.44 -4.77 21.79
N GLN A 43 8.54 -4.03 21.65
CA GLN A 43 8.50 -2.57 21.58
C GLN A 43 8.06 -2.09 20.19
N GLU A 44 7.23 -1.06 20.16
CA GLU A 44 6.70 -0.45 18.95
C GLU A 44 7.77 -0.11 17.89
N PRO A 45 8.92 0.52 18.23
CA PRO A 45 9.92 0.88 17.23
C PRO A 45 10.51 -0.34 16.51
N ILE A 46 10.59 -1.48 17.18
CA ILE A 46 11.10 -2.73 16.59
C ILE A 46 10.11 -3.23 15.54
N VAL A 47 8.82 -3.30 15.90
CA VAL A 47 7.74 -3.73 14.98
C VAL A 47 7.64 -2.78 13.78
N ARG A 48 7.66 -1.47 14.04
CA ARG A 48 7.62 -0.44 13.01
C ARG A 48 8.79 -0.59 12.03
N LYS A 49 10.01 -0.80 12.54
CA LYS A 49 11.19 -1.01 11.70
C LYS A 49 11.07 -2.25 10.82
N VAL A 50 10.56 -3.36 11.36
CA VAL A 50 10.33 -4.59 10.59
C VAL A 50 9.35 -4.31 9.45
N PHE A 51 8.20 -3.71 9.73
CA PHE A 51 7.22 -3.39 8.68
C PHE A 51 7.71 -2.33 7.69
N ALA A 52 8.44 -1.30 8.14
CA ALA A 52 9.00 -0.29 7.26
C ALA A 52 10.02 -0.87 6.26
N SER A 53 10.72 -1.95 6.64
CA SER A 53 11.64 -2.66 5.75
C SER A 53 10.98 -3.69 4.83
N ALA A 54 9.75 -4.11 5.13
CA ALA A 54 9.14 -5.27 4.50
C ALA A 54 7.89 -4.96 3.67
N ILE A 55 7.26 -3.81 3.92
CA ILE A 55 6.13 -3.33 3.13
C ILE A 55 6.70 -2.45 2.03
N ASP A 56 6.48 -2.85 0.78
CA ASP A 56 6.91 -2.04 -0.36
C ASP A 56 5.83 -1.03 -0.76
N LEU A 57 4.56 -1.47 -0.75
CA LEU A 57 3.42 -0.71 -1.24
C LEU A 57 2.22 -0.82 -0.31
N VAL A 58 1.43 0.25 -0.23
CA VAL A 58 0.10 0.25 0.39
C VAL A 58 -0.91 0.77 -0.62
N VAL A 59 -1.95 -0.02 -0.87
CA VAL A 59 -3.07 0.33 -1.74
C VAL A 59 -4.27 0.65 -0.85
N HIS A 60 -4.63 1.92 -0.76
CA HIS A 60 -5.79 2.33 0.01
C HIS A 60 -7.02 2.41 -0.89
N CYS A 61 -8.09 1.74 -0.48
CA CYS A 61 -9.37 1.73 -1.15
C CYS A 61 -10.43 2.37 -0.27
N ASP A 62 -11.30 3.15 -0.88
CA ASP A 62 -12.44 3.75 -0.19
C ASP A 62 -13.76 3.33 -0.86
N LEU A 63 -14.84 3.46 -0.11
CA LEU A 63 -16.19 3.05 -0.46
C LEU A 63 -17.14 4.25 -0.35
N GLU A 64 -17.74 4.61 -1.47
CA GLU A 64 -18.87 5.54 -1.48
C GLU A 64 -20.17 4.77 -1.67
N ASP A 65 -21.14 5.04 -0.80
CA ASP A 65 -22.52 4.65 -1.06
C ASP A 65 -23.14 5.64 -2.04
N ALA A 66 -22.87 5.42 -3.33
CA ALA A 66 -23.38 6.28 -4.38
C ALA A 66 -24.92 6.26 -4.47
N ASN A 67 -25.61 5.32 -3.82
CA ASN A 67 -27.08 5.34 -3.71
C ASN A 67 -27.59 6.61 -3.01
N ARG A 68 -26.78 7.21 -2.11
CA ARG A 68 -27.12 8.49 -1.48
C ARG A 68 -27.15 9.65 -2.48
N ALA A 69 -26.37 9.58 -3.54
CA ALA A 69 -26.26 10.63 -4.56
C ALA A 69 -27.10 10.33 -5.82
N ASP A 70 -27.16 9.06 -6.24
CA ASP A 70 -27.94 8.56 -7.36
C ASP A 70 -28.36 7.09 -7.10
N PRO A 71 -29.67 6.80 -6.92
CA PRO A 71 -30.18 5.45 -6.67
C PRO A 71 -29.87 4.42 -7.76
N ALA A 72 -29.49 4.85 -8.97
CA ALA A 72 -29.07 3.95 -10.05
C ALA A 72 -27.63 3.44 -9.88
N HIS A 73 -26.82 4.12 -9.06
CA HIS A 73 -25.42 3.80 -8.84
C HIS A 73 -25.26 3.20 -7.44
N GLY A 74 -25.07 1.88 -7.37
CA GLY A 74 -24.86 1.16 -6.12
C GLY A 74 -23.54 1.51 -5.40
N LEU A 75 -23.11 0.63 -4.49
CA LEU A 75 -21.85 0.76 -3.76
C LEU A 75 -20.65 0.86 -4.73
N ARG A 76 -19.86 1.93 -4.61
CA ARG A 76 -18.67 2.17 -5.44
C ARG A 76 -17.41 2.06 -4.60
N ARG A 77 -16.59 1.03 -4.87
CA ARG A 77 -15.25 0.87 -4.30
C ARG A 77 -14.19 1.28 -5.30
N GLN A 78 -13.26 2.12 -4.88
CA GLN A 78 -12.17 2.58 -5.74
C GLN A 78 -10.87 2.73 -4.96
N VAL A 79 -9.75 2.50 -5.63
CA VAL A 79 -8.42 2.84 -5.12
C VAL A 79 -8.32 4.35 -5.05
N MET A 80 -8.02 4.87 -3.86
CA MET A 80 -7.83 6.29 -3.60
C MET A 80 -6.36 6.69 -3.71
N GLU A 81 -5.45 5.84 -3.25
CA GLU A 81 -4.03 6.08 -3.34
C GLU A 81 -3.26 4.76 -3.38
N ILE A 82 -2.10 4.81 -4.01
CA ILE A 82 -1.08 3.78 -3.91
C ILE A 82 0.19 4.50 -3.47
N ILE A 83 0.68 4.19 -2.27
CA ILE A 83 1.92 4.75 -1.75
C ILE A 83 3.01 3.68 -1.77
N ALA A 84 4.24 4.11 -2.01
CA ALA A 84 5.42 3.34 -1.71
C ALA A 84 5.95 3.69 -0.33
N VAL A 85 6.36 2.69 0.43
CA VAL A 85 7.10 2.92 1.68
C VAL A 85 8.56 3.08 1.30
N VAL A 86 9.18 4.16 1.75
CA VAL A 86 10.57 4.49 1.44
C VAL A 86 11.41 4.44 2.71
N PRO A 87 12.75 4.25 2.60
CA PRO A 87 13.63 4.33 3.75
C PRO A 87 13.43 5.64 4.52
N SER A 88 13.21 5.51 5.83
CA SER A 88 13.02 6.65 6.72
C SER A 88 14.27 6.89 7.57
N LEU A 89 14.63 8.15 7.77
CA LEU A 89 15.65 8.58 8.74
C LEU A 89 15.06 8.91 10.11
N HIS A 90 13.73 8.85 10.24
CA HIS A 90 12.98 9.20 11.43
C HIS A 90 12.23 7.99 12.00
N ASP A 91 11.73 8.13 13.22
CA ASP A 91 11.00 7.06 13.94
C ASP A 91 9.58 6.80 13.40
N ASP A 92 9.23 7.35 12.24
CA ASP A 92 7.95 7.14 11.56
C ASP A 92 8.13 6.70 10.10
N PHE A 93 7.07 6.15 9.49
CA PHE A 93 7.04 5.74 8.09
C PHE A 93 7.24 6.93 7.13
N SER A 94 8.22 6.80 6.24
CA SER A 94 8.34 7.65 5.06
C SER A 94 7.60 7.01 3.90
N THR A 95 6.86 7.81 3.14
CA THR A 95 6.02 7.31 2.07
C THR A 95 6.01 8.28 0.88
N GLU A 96 6.01 7.75 -0.33
CA GLU A 96 5.84 8.52 -1.55
C GLU A 96 4.56 8.08 -2.29
N PRO A 97 3.67 9.00 -2.68
CA PRO A 97 2.48 8.64 -3.43
C PRO A 97 2.89 8.28 -4.87
N ILE A 98 2.61 7.05 -5.30
CA ILE A 98 2.77 6.61 -6.69
C ILE A 98 1.51 6.98 -7.47
N PHE A 99 0.34 6.71 -6.88
CA PHE A 99 -0.94 7.12 -7.44
C PHE A 99 -1.78 7.85 -6.42
N ALA A 100 -2.55 8.83 -6.88
CA ALA A 100 -3.52 9.54 -6.07
C ALA A 100 -4.82 9.80 -6.84
N ARG A 101 -5.92 9.84 -6.11
CA ARG A 101 -7.26 10.18 -6.58
C ARG A 101 -7.85 11.16 -5.57
N GLU A 102 -8.18 12.36 -6.03
CA GLU A 102 -8.73 13.41 -5.16
C GLU A 102 -10.09 13.04 -4.57
N ARG A 103 -10.92 12.32 -5.34
CA ARG A 103 -12.26 11.91 -4.93
C ARG A 103 -12.76 10.66 -5.64
N ILE A 104 -13.67 9.94 -5.01
CA ILE A 104 -14.38 8.84 -5.65
C ILE A 104 -15.10 9.36 -6.91
N GLY A 105 -15.05 8.55 -7.97
CA GLY A 105 -15.51 8.88 -9.31
C GLY A 105 -14.52 9.69 -10.17
N GLY A 106 -13.42 10.21 -9.62
CA GLY A 106 -12.37 10.90 -10.38
C GLY A 106 -11.49 9.96 -11.23
N PRO A 107 -10.40 10.44 -11.83
CA PRO A 107 -9.31 9.58 -12.30
C PRO A 107 -8.41 9.14 -11.14
N LEU A 108 -7.72 7.99 -11.30
CA LEU A 108 -6.55 7.66 -10.48
C LEU A 108 -5.33 8.11 -11.28
N GLU A 109 -4.57 9.06 -10.75
CA GLU A 109 -3.49 9.72 -11.47
C GLU A 109 -2.14 9.25 -10.95
N TRP A 110 -1.24 8.90 -11.87
CA TRP A 110 0.16 8.62 -11.55
C TRP A 110 0.87 9.94 -11.22
N THR A 111 1.62 9.97 -10.12
CA THR A 111 2.33 11.17 -9.66
C THR A 111 3.64 11.42 -10.39
N GLY A 112 4.07 10.48 -11.24
CA GLY A 112 5.39 10.48 -11.88
C GLY A 112 6.49 9.80 -11.04
N ILE A 113 6.17 9.39 -9.81
CA ILE A 113 7.10 8.68 -8.92
C ILE A 113 7.10 7.19 -9.26
N LEU A 114 8.28 6.58 -9.31
CA LEU A 114 8.43 5.13 -9.42
C LEU A 114 8.57 4.51 -8.03
N PRO A 115 8.04 3.31 -7.79
CA PRO A 115 8.33 2.58 -6.56
C PRO A 115 9.85 2.40 -6.38
N PRO A 116 10.41 2.57 -5.17
CA PRO A 116 11.82 2.29 -4.90
C PRO A 116 12.20 0.83 -5.23
N THR A 117 11.22 -0.06 -5.20
CA THR A 117 11.34 -1.48 -5.55
C THR A 117 11.04 -1.78 -7.02
N ALA A 118 11.05 -0.78 -7.90
CA ALA A 118 10.81 -0.96 -9.33
C ALA A 118 11.71 -2.06 -9.93
N ASP A 119 13.01 -2.08 -9.62
CA ASP A 119 13.93 -3.11 -10.10
C ASP A 119 13.53 -4.53 -9.66
N HIS A 120 12.99 -4.68 -8.45
CA HIS A 120 12.50 -5.97 -7.95
C HIS A 120 11.23 -6.40 -8.69
N ILE A 121 10.33 -5.46 -8.95
CA ILE A 121 9.10 -5.71 -9.71
C ILE A 121 9.44 -6.07 -11.16
N GLU A 122 10.37 -5.34 -11.80
CA GLU A 122 10.78 -5.58 -13.18
C GLU A 122 11.38 -6.97 -13.39
N ARG A 123 12.12 -7.50 -12.40
CA ARG A 123 12.62 -8.88 -12.47
C ARG A 123 11.52 -9.94 -12.56
N ALA A 124 10.32 -9.62 -12.08
CA ALA A 124 9.14 -10.49 -12.16
C ALA A 124 8.29 -10.24 -13.42
N LEU A 125 8.53 -9.16 -14.15
CA LEU A 125 7.81 -8.83 -15.38
C LEU A 125 8.39 -9.57 -16.60
N PRO A 126 7.60 -9.78 -17.67
CA PRO A 126 8.12 -10.10 -19.00
C PRO A 126 9.22 -9.12 -19.41
N ARG A 127 10.24 -9.60 -20.14
CA ARG A 127 11.45 -8.82 -20.49
C ARG A 127 11.15 -7.58 -21.33
N GLU A 128 10.01 -7.57 -22.00
CA GLU A 128 9.53 -6.50 -22.86
C GLU A 128 8.84 -5.37 -22.08
N LEU A 129 8.56 -5.58 -20.79
CA LEU A 129 7.85 -4.64 -19.93
C LEU A 129 8.79 -4.04 -18.88
N THR A 130 8.71 -2.72 -18.73
CA THR A 130 9.32 -1.99 -17.61
C THR A 130 8.21 -1.44 -16.72
N VAL A 131 8.49 -1.22 -15.44
CA VAL A 131 7.53 -0.60 -14.52
C VAL A 131 7.17 0.79 -15.05
N ARG A 132 8.16 1.56 -15.50
CA ARG A 132 7.94 2.85 -16.15
C ARG A 132 6.99 2.72 -17.35
N GLY A 133 7.25 1.77 -18.25
CA GLY A 133 6.42 1.54 -19.42
C GLY A 133 4.97 1.22 -19.06
N LEU A 134 4.75 0.40 -18.02
CA LEU A 134 3.41 0.09 -17.52
C LEU A 134 2.68 1.32 -16.98
N LEU A 135 3.38 2.18 -16.23
CA LEU A 135 2.79 3.38 -15.62
C LEU A 135 2.53 4.50 -16.66
N GLU A 136 3.39 4.61 -17.68
CA GLU A 136 3.24 5.55 -18.79
C GLU A 136 2.19 5.08 -19.81
N SER A 137 2.05 3.77 -20.01
CA SER A 137 1.04 3.19 -20.89
C SER A 137 -0.34 3.31 -20.24
N ARG A 138 -1.09 4.36 -20.60
CA ARG A 138 -2.52 4.53 -20.22
C ARG A 138 -3.45 3.43 -20.76
N SER A 139 -2.92 2.41 -21.43
CA SER A 139 -3.65 1.30 -22.04
C SER A 139 -3.06 -0.03 -21.59
N TRP A 140 -3.68 -0.63 -20.59
CA TRP A 140 -3.44 -2.02 -20.23
C TRP A 140 -3.91 -2.95 -21.37
N PRO A 141 -3.13 -3.94 -21.82
CA PRO A 141 -3.65 -4.97 -22.72
C PRO A 141 -4.78 -5.71 -22.00
N ARG A 142 -6.00 -5.62 -22.55
CA ARG A 142 -7.19 -6.29 -22.01
C ARG A 142 -7.06 -7.81 -22.07
#